data_AF-N1PDX8-F1
#
_entry.id   AF-N1PDX8-F1
#
_cell.length_a   1.000
_cell.length_b   1.000
_cell.length_c   1.000
_cell.angle_alpha   90.00
_cell.angle_beta   90.00
_cell.angle_gamma   90.00
#
_symmetry.space_group_name_H-M   'P 1'
#
loop_
_entity.id
_entity.type
_entity.pdbx_description
1 polymer ?
#
loop_
_entity_poly.entity_id
_entity_poly.type
_entity_poly.pdbx_seq_one_letter_code
_entity_poly.pdbx_strand_id
1 'polypeptide(L)'
;SITEWGALIPSEINFRTLYRLNTYPLIHRDIFHYLLNILALVPLLERFESEHGTITTFILFTGPFGLLPGGLYTILERFIFHFNGAAVGSSVWVFLLLCNEAMKTYRANPYFQLEDIKIPTWTTPLFLILVINFLIPHTSLLGHLSGAATGYLWGLGYIRFLAPHDKILTWIEGKLNLLGRLPHYVSVDQKTYGRYGVLPSTRPGPAPGRGTLGAANGVAVGPVGSTQRLGP
;
A
#
# COMPACT_ATOMS: atom_id res chain seq x y z
N SER A 1 26.61 -9.07 -13.29
CA SER A 1 26.32 -7.74 -12.72
C SER A 1 25.20 -7.81 -11.67
N ILE A 2 24.94 -6.77 -10.87
CA ILE A 2 23.79 -6.74 -9.93
C ILE A 2 22.46 -6.88 -10.69
N THR A 3 22.35 -6.24 -11.85
CA THR A 3 21.20 -6.34 -12.75
C THR A 3 20.99 -7.77 -13.23
N GLU A 4 22.04 -8.46 -13.70
CA GLU A 4 21.94 -9.88 -14.07
C GLU A 4 21.51 -10.77 -12.91
N TRP A 5 21.76 -10.40 -11.66
CA TRP A 5 21.35 -11.21 -10.51
C TRP A 5 19.87 -11.05 -10.19
N GLY A 6 19.36 -9.82 -10.12
CA GLY A 6 18.02 -9.56 -9.58
C GLY A 6 17.01 -8.94 -10.54
N ALA A 7 17.37 -8.64 -11.79
CA ALA A 7 16.40 -8.12 -12.75
C ALA A 7 15.32 -9.15 -13.07
N LEU A 8 14.12 -8.64 -13.33
CA LEU A 8 12.98 -9.45 -13.75
C LEU A 8 13.09 -9.67 -15.26
N ILE A 9 13.64 -10.82 -15.64
CA ILE A 9 13.83 -11.24 -17.03
C ILE A 9 12.95 -12.47 -17.28
N PRO A 10 11.89 -12.38 -18.11
CA PRO A 10 10.86 -13.42 -18.20
C PRO A 10 11.38 -14.83 -18.52
N SER A 11 12.39 -14.96 -19.38
CA SER A 11 13.01 -16.24 -19.74
C SER A 11 13.83 -16.85 -18.60
N GLU A 12 14.35 -16.02 -17.69
CA GLU A 12 15.19 -16.46 -16.57
C GLU A 12 14.36 -16.87 -15.36
N ILE A 13 13.06 -16.59 -15.31
CA ILE A 13 12.19 -16.98 -14.19
C ILE A 13 11.91 -18.48 -14.22
N ASN A 14 12.42 -19.17 -13.19
CA ASN A 14 12.26 -20.59 -12.91
C ASN A 14 12.38 -20.83 -11.39
N PHE A 15 12.21 -22.08 -10.94
CA PHE A 15 12.25 -22.43 -9.50
C PHE A 15 13.51 -21.98 -8.76
N ARG A 16 14.65 -21.85 -9.44
CA ARG A 16 15.93 -21.42 -8.84
C ARG A 16 16.07 -19.90 -8.76
N THR A 17 15.25 -19.16 -9.50
CA THR A 17 15.37 -17.70 -9.68
C THR A 17 14.13 -16.94 -9.24
N LEU A 18 13.19 -17.59 -8.54
CA LEU A 18 11.96 -16.95 -8.03
C LEU A 18 12.23 -15.74 -7.13
N TYR A 19 13.40 -15.66 -6.51
CA TYR A 19 13.81 -14.48 -5.73
C TYR A 19 13.77 -13.18 -6.56
N ARG A 20 13.96 -13.27 -7.88
CA ARG A 20 13.89 -12.13 -8.82
C ARG A 20 12.53 -11.45 -8.83
N LEU A 21 11.47 -12.16 -8.46
CA LEU A 21 10.14 -11.60 -8.32
C LEU A 21 10.03 -10.61 -7.14
N ASN A 22 11.01 -10.58 -6.24
CA ASN A 22 11.07 -9.63 -5.12
C ASN A 22 12.33 -8.76 -5.10
N THR A 23 13.38 -9.11 -5.83
CA THR A 23 14.62 -8.30 -5.86
C THR A 23 14.62 -7.25 -6.97
N TYR A 24 13.89 -7.44 -8.06
CA TYR A 24 13.86 -6.46 -9.17
C TYR A 24 13.47 -5.03 -8.78
N PRO A 25 12.57 -4.76 -7.80
CA PRO A 25 12.24 -3.39 -7.42
C PRO A 25 13.39 -2.69 -6.69
N LEU A 26 14.33 -3.45 -6.13
CA LEU A 26 15.47 -2.93 -5.37
C LEU A 26 16.65 -2.52 -6.27
N ILE A 27 16.61 -2.89 -7.55
CA ILE A 27 17.68 -2.65 -8.50
C ILE A 27 17.31 -1.47 -9.40
N HIS A 28 18.26 -0.60 -9.69
CA HIS A 28 18.06 0.52 -10.60
C HIS A 28 19.21 0.58 -11.61
N ARG A 29 18.88 0.97 -12.84
CA ARG A 29 19.85 1.08 -13.95
C ARG A 29 20.91 2.18 -13.73
N ASP A 30 20.53 3.27 -13.06
CA ASP A 30 21.38 4.44 -12.86
C ASP A 30 20.89 5.24 -11.64
N ILE A 31 21.71 6.20 -11.20
CA ILE A 31 21.43 7.02 -10.01
C ILE A 31 20.20 7.91 -10.18
N PHE A 32 19.91 8.42 -11.38
CA PHE A 32 18.74 9.28 -11.61
C PHE A 32 17.44 8.48 -11.51
N HIS A 33 17.40 7.29 -12.11
CA HIS A 33 16.28 6.36 -11.96
C HIS A 33 16.06 5.97 -10.49
N TYR A 34 17.15 5.74 -9.75
CA TYR A 34 17.07 5.50 -8.30
C TYR A 34 16.47 6.69 -7.54
N LEU A 35 17.02 7.89 -7.73
CA LEU A 35 16.57 9.09 -7.02
C LEU A 35 15.12 9.42 -7.31
N LEU A 36 14.69 9.39 -8.58
CA LEU A 36 13.30 9.63 -8.96
C LEU A 36 12.35 8.63 -8.30
N ASN A 37 12.72 7.34 -8.29
CA ASN A 37 11.89 6.32 -7.68
C ASN A 37 11.82 6.47 -6.16
N ILE A 38 12.91 6.80 -5.48
CA ILE A 38 12.91 7.00 -4.02
C ILE A 38 12.13 8.25 -3.63
N LEU A 39 12.32 9.37 -4.32
CA LEU A 39 11.57 10.61 -4.07
C LEU A 39 10.06 10.40 -4.24
N ALA A 40 9.65 9.59 -5.21
CA ALA A 40 8.24 9.24 -5.40
C ALA A 40 7.73 8.20 -4.39
N LEU A 41 8.56 7.21 -4.05
CA LEU A 41 8.16 6.06 -3.22
C LEU A 41 8.01 6.43 -1.74
N VAL A 42 8.97 7.16 -1.18
CA VAL A 42 9.03 7.43 0.27
C VAL A 42 7.72 7.98 0.83
N PRO A 43 7.13 9.09 0.32
CA PRO A 43 5.90 9.63 0.91
C PRO A 43 4.70 8.68 0.78
N LEU A 44 4.65 7.89 -0.28
CA LEU A 44 3.60 6.89 -0.49
C LEU A 44 3.76 5.71 0.47
N LEU A 45 5.01 5.28 0.70
CA LEU A 45 5.34 4.16 1.56
C LEU A 45 5.13 4.52 3.02
N GLU A 46 5.56 5.70 3.46
CA GLU A 46 5.31 6.24 4.81
C GLU A 46 3.81 6.31 5.09
N ARG A 47 3.03 6.80 4.13
CA ARG A 47 1.58 6.83 4.27
C ARG A 47 1.00 5.43 4.37
N PHE A 48 1.43 4.50 3.52
CA PHE A 48 0.98 3.12 3.59
C PHE A 48 1.32 2.47 4.95
N GLU A 49 2.53 2.72 5.46
CA GLU A 49 3.00 2.23 6.75
C GLU A 49 2.19 2.80 7.92
N SER A 50 1.90 4.10 7.91
CA SER A 50 1.04 4.74 8.93
C SER A 50 -0.38 4.16 9.00
N GLU A 51 -0.85 3.59 7.90
CA GLU A 51 -2.19 3.02 7.79
C GLU A 51 -2.23 1.53 8.14
N HIS A 52 -1.15 0.77 7.88
CA HIS A 52 -1.14 -0.69 7.97
C HIS A 52 -0.16 -1.25 9.02
N GLY A 53 0.74 -0.43 9.56
CA GLY A 53 1.80 -0.80 10.49
C GLY A 53 3.09 -1.23 9.79
N THR A 54 4.21 -1.11 10.51
CA THR A 54 5.57 -1.38 9.99
C THR A 54 5.78 -2.82 9.58
N ILE A 55 5.43 -3.82 10.43
CA ILE A 55 5.62 -5.24 10.06
C ILE A 55 4.76 -5.61 8.85
N THR A 56 3.50 -5.16 8.80
CA THR A 56 2.61 -5.44 7.66
C THR A 56 3.22 -4.93 6.37
N THR A 57 3.70 -3.69 6.39
CA THR A 57 4.36 -3.06 5.25
C THR A 57 5.60 -3.84 4.84
N PHE A 58 6.46 -4.18 5.80
CA PHE A 58 7.65 -4.99 5.52
C PHE A 58 7.30 -6.33 4.85
N ILE A 59 6.35 -7.09 5.40
CA ILE A 59 5.95 -8.39 4.88
C ILE A 59 5.35 -8.27 3.47
N LEU A 60 4.49 -7.28 3.24
CA LEU A 60 3.85 -7.10 1.94
C LEU A 60 4.88 -6.74 0.86
N PHE A 61 5.78 -5.80 1.15
CA PHE A 61 6.77 -5.30 0.18
C PHE A 61 7.94 -6.26 -0.05
N THR A 62 8.24 -7.15 0.89
CA THR A 62 9.24 -8.22 0.71
C THR A 62 8.65 -9.53 0.16
N GLY A 63 7.34 -9.59 -0.05
CA GLY A 63 6.64 -10.78 -0.53
C GLY A 63 5.62 -10.48 -1.62
N PRO A 64 4.31 -10.38 -1.31
CA PRO A 64 3.27 -10.31 -2.32
C PRO A 64 3.34 -9.07 -3.24
N PHE A 65 3.80 -7.91 -2.76
CA PHE A 65 3.81 -6.69 -3.57
C PHE A 65 5.00 -6.59 -4.54
N GLY A 66 6.02 -7.42 -4.38
CA GLY A 66 6.96 -7.71 -5.48
C GLY A 66 6.44 -8.85 -6.35
N LEU A 67 6.03 -9.95 -5.71
CA LEU A 67 5.64 -11.20 -6.35
C LEU A 67 4.48 -11.06 -7.34
N LEU A 68 3.39 -10.42 -6.95
CA LEU A 68 2.18 -10.31 -7.79
C LEU A 68 2.43 -9.49 -9.06
N PRO A 69 2.94 -8.24 -9.00
CA PRO A 69 3.21 -7.50 -10.21
C PRO A 69 4.34 -8.13 -11.04
N GLY A 70 5.38 -8.69 -10.40
CA GLY A 70 6.46 -9.36 -11.13
C GLY A 70 6.01 -10.65 -11.83
N GLY A 71 5.13 -11.42 -11.18
CA GLY A 71 4.53 -12.61 -11.74
C GLY A 71 3.59 -12.29 -12.90
N LEU A 72 2.74 -11.28 -12.73
CA LEU A 72 1.87 -10.79 -13.80
C LEU A 72 2.69 -10.31 -15.01
N TYR A 73 3.71 -9.48 -14.80
CA TYR A 73 4.63 -9.04 -15.84
C TYR A 73 5.24 -10.23 -16.59
N THR A 74 5.79 -11.20 -15.84
CA THR A 74 6.43 -12.39 -16.41
C THR A 74 5.45 -13.20 -17.25
N ILE A 75 4.23 -13.40 -16.76
CA ILE A 75 3.21 -14.17 -17.48
C ILE A 75 2.84 -13.48 -18.79
N LEU A 76 2.58 -12.17 -18.74
CA LEU A 76 2.19 -11.38 -19.90
C LEU A 76 3.32 -11.34 -20.94
N GLU A 77 4.53 -10.95 -20.55
CA GLU A 77 5.67 -10.86 -21.46
C GLU A 77 6.01 -12.20 -22.08
N ARG A 78 6.13 -13.26 -21.27
CA ARG A 78 6.61 -14.57 -21.76
C ARG A 78 5.56 -15.32 -22.56
N PHE A 79 4.33 -15.43 -22.05
CA PHE A 79 3.35 -16.37 -22.57
C PHE A 79 2.27 -15.72 -23.45
N ILE A 80 2.10 -14.40 -23.37
CA ILE A 80 1.14 -13.67 -24.23
C ILE A 80 1.88 -12.93 -25.34
N PHE A 81 2.81 -12.06 -24.97
CA PHE A 81 3.49 -11.18 -25.93
C PHE A 81 4.77 -11.78 -26.53
N HIS A 82 5.28 -12.87 -25.94
CA HIS A 82 6.50 -13.55 -26.37
C HIS A 82 7.74 -12.64 -26.40
N PHE A 83 7.81 -11.72 -25.44
CA PHE A 83 8.92 -10.82 -25.20
C PHE A 83 9.77 -11.26 -24.01
N ASN A 84 10.94 -10.62 -23.88
CA ASN A 84 11.91 -10.93 -22.84
C ASN A 84 12.55 -9.65 -22.28
N GLY A 85 11.76 -8.58 -22.13
CA GLY A 85 12.25 -7.33 -21.56
C GLY A 85 12.76 -7.53 -20.13
N ALA A 86 13.89 -6.92 -19.80
CA ALA A 86 14.36 -6.87 -18.41
C ALA A 86 13.70 -5.70 -17.68
N ALA A 87 13.02 -5.96 -16.57
CA ALA A 87 12.43 -4.94 -15.72
C ALA A 87 13.17 -4.80 -14.38
N VAL A 88 13.41 -3.57 -13.97
CA VAL A 88 14.03 -3.19 -12.68
C VAL A 88 13.42 -1.90 -12.15
N GLY A 89 13.51 -1.70 -10.85
CA GLY A 89 13.24 -0.42 -10.20
C GLY A 89 11.95 -0.40 -9.39
N SER A 90 11.99 0.37 -8.31
CA SER A 90 10.89 0.50 -7.36
C SER A 90 9.70 1.31 -7.88
N SER A 91 9.73 1.79 -9.13
CA SER A 91 8.57 2.43 -9.78
C SER A 91 7.34 1.52 -9.83
N VAL A 92 7.51 0.19 -9.84
CA VAL A 92 6.38 -0.74 -9.72
C VAL A 92 5.62 -0.57 -8.39
N TRP A 93 6.33 -0.31 -7.30
CA TRP A 93 5.76 -0.03 -5.99
C TRP A 93 5.14 1.37 -5.92
N VAL A 94 5.76 2.35 -6.59
CA VAL A 94 5.18 3.69 -6.74
C VAL A 94 3.80 3.60 -7.39
N PHE A 95 3.68 2.93 -8.54
CA PHE A 95 2.39 2.82 -9.22
C PHE A 95 1.38 1.94 -8.49
N LEU A 96 1.83 0.88 -7.81
CA LEU A 96 0.98 0.10 -6.90
C LEU A 96 0.37 1.01 -5.82
N LEU A 97 1.18 1.81 -5.14
CA LEU A 97 0.73 2.69 -4.08
C LEU A 97 -0.14 3.84 -4.62
N LEU A 98 0.22 4.45 -5.75
CA LEU A 98 -0.60 5.48 -6.41
C LEU A 98 -1.99 4.94 -6.78
N CYS A 99 -2.09 3.71 -7.31
CA CYS A 99 -3.38 3.09 -7.60
C CYS A 99 -4.20 2.79 -6.35
N ASN A 100 -3.56 2.31 -5.27
CA ASN A 100 -4.23 2.16 -3.97
C ASN A 100 -4.78 3.50 -3.47
N GLU A 101 -3.99 4.57 -3.57
CA GLU A 101 -4.41 5.91 -3.15
C GLU A 101 -5.50 6.49 -4.04
N ALA A 102 -5.39 6.31 -5.35
CA ALA A 102 -6.39 6.77 -6.30
C ALA A 102 -7.76 6.15 -6.04
N MET A 103 -7.82 4.90 -5.55
CA MET A 103 -9.10 4.29 -5.14
C MET A 103 -9.70 4.93 -3.88
N LYS A 104 -8.87 5.41 -2.94
CA LYS A 104 -9.35 6.16 -1.78
C LYS A 104 -9.83 7.54 -2.19
N THR A 105 -9.04 8.22 -3.02
CA THR A 105 -9.41 9.51 -3.61
C THR A 105 -10.71 9.38 -4.39
N TYR A 106 -10.90 8.33 -5.18
CA TYR A 106 -12.12 8.09 -5.93
C TYR A 106 -13.37 7.91 -5.06
N ARG A 107 -13.22 7.30 -3.88
CA ARG A 107 -14.34 7.20 -2.92
C ARG A 107 -14.71 8.54 -2.29
N ALA A 108 -13.72 9.39 -2.02
CA ALA A 108 -13.94 10.68 -1.37
C ALA A 108 -14.31 11.80 -2.36
N ASN A 109 -13.62 11.85 -3.49
CA ASN A 109 -13.71 12.84 -4.56
C ASN A 109 -13.65 12.10 -5.91
N PRO A 110 -14.80 11.60 -6.42
CA PRO A 110 -14.79 10.66 -7.55
C PRO A 110 -14.36 11.27 -8.89
N TYR A 111 -14.48 12.58 -9.08
CA TYR A 111 -14.21 13.20 -10.37
C TYR A 111 -13.34 14.45 -10.21
N PHE A 112 -12.36 14.61 -11.10
CA PHE A 112 -11.87 15.93 -11.48
C PHE A 112 -12.85 16.54 -12.47
N GLN A 113 -13.30 17.77 -12.20
CA GLN A 113 -14.17 18.52 -13.09
C GLN A 113 -13.30 19.51 -13.86
N LEU A 114 -13.25 19.34 -15.18
CA LEU A 114 -12.68 20.31 -16.10
C LEU A 114 -13.85 20.81 -16.97
N GLU A 115 -14.36 21.99 -16.62
CA GLU A 115 -15.60 22.51 -17.20
C GLU A 115 -16.74 21.47 -17.09
N ASP A 116 -17.24 20.97 -18.22
CA ASP A 116 -18.32 19.97 -18.28
C ASP A 116 -17.82 18.51 -18.28
N ILE A 117 -16.49 18.29 -18.34
CA ILE A 117 -15.91 16.95 -18.41
C ILE A 117 -15.59 16.43 -17.02
N LYS A 118 -16.15 15.27 -16.68
CA LYS A 118 -15.89 14.54 -15.42
C LYS A 118 -14.89 13.41 -15.67
N ILE A 119 -13.67 13.59 -15.19
CA ILE A 119 -12.62 12.56 -15.29
C ILE A 119 -12.56 11.79 -13.97
N PRO A 120 -12.82 10.47 -13.95
CA PRO A 120 -12.76 9.69 -12.73
C PRO A 120 -11.37 9.73 -12.09
N THR A 121 -11.26 10.12 -10.82
CA THR A 121 -9.95 10.30 -10.16
C THR A 121 -9.14 9.00 -10.03
N TRP A 122 -9.80 7.83 -10.12
CA TRP A 122 -9.10 6.54 -10.13
C TRP A 122 -8.20 6.36 -11.36
N THR A 123 -8.43 7.08 -12.47
CA THR A 123 -7.64 6.95 -13.71
C THR A 123 -6.31 7.71 -13.67
N THR A 124 -6.12 8.60 -12.69
CA THR A 124 -4.93 9.46 -12.56
C THR A 124 -3.60 8.69 -12.68
N PRO A 125 -3.41 7.55 -11.99
CA PRO A 125 -2.16 6.80 -12.09
C PRO A 125 -1.95 6.21 -13.48
N LEU A 126 -3.02 5.79 -14.18
CA LEU A 126 -2.92 5.27 -15.55
C LEU A 126 -2.47 6.35 -16.53
N PHE A 127 -3.01 7.56 -16.41
CA PHE A 127 -2.55 8.69 -17.18
C PHE A 127 -1.06 8.96 -16.92
N LEU A 128 -0.63 8.93 -15.66
CA LEU A 128 0.77 9.11 -15.30
C LEU A 128 1.67 8.02 -15.89
N ILE A 129 1.23 6.75 -15.87
CA ILE A 129 1.96 5.63 -16.51
C ILE A 129 2.18 5.91 -17.99
N LEU A 130 1.15 6.37 -18.71
CA LEU A 130 1.26 6.71 -20.13
C LEU A 130 2.25 7.85 -20.34
N VAL A 131 2.15 8.93 -19.57
CA VAL A 131 3.08 10.07 -19.64
C VAL A 131 4.52 9.61 -19.43
N ILE A 132 4.78 8.82 -18.38
CA ILE A 132 6.12 8.31 -18.09
C ILE A 132 6.64 7.41 -19.21
N ASN A 133 5.80 6.55 -19.77
CA ASN A 133 6.18 5.67 -20.86
C ASN A 133 6.62 6.41 -22.14
N PHE A 134 6.02 7.57 -22.41
CA PHE A 134 6.40 8.39 -23.57
C PHE A 134 7.59 9.32 -23.30
N LEU A 135 7.76 9.79 -22.06
CA LEU A 135 8.80 10.77 -21.72
C LEU A 135 10.11 10.14 -21.24
N ILE A 136 10.04 9.00 -20.56
CA ILE A 136 11.22 8.35 -19.98
C ILE A 136 11.57 7.12 -20.84
N PRO A 137 12.70 7.14 -21.56
CA PRO A 137 13.08 6.00 -22.39
C PRO A 137 13.41 4.78 -21.53
N HIS A 138 13.20 3.59 -22.11
CA HIS A 138 13.51 2.30 -21.50
C HIS A 138 12.75 2.03 -20.18
N THR A 139 11.53 2.57 -20.03
CA THR A 139 10.59 2.12 -18.99
C THR A 139 9.82 0.89 -19.45
N SER A 140 9.37 0.06 -18.50
CA SER A 140 8.50 -1.07 -18.80
C SER A 140 7.03 -0.69 -18.57
N LEU A 141 6.31 -0.37 -19.66
CA LEU A 141 4.86 -0.11 -19.60
C LEU A 141 4.11 -1.25 -18.92
N LEU A 142 4.40 -2.49 -19.31
CA LEU A 142 3.78 -3.68 -18.71
C LEU A 142 4.16 -3.85 -17.24
N GLY A 143 5.37 -3.50 -16.84
CA GLY A 143 5.79 -3.50 -15.44
C GLY A 143 4.99 -2.50 -14.61
N HIS A 144 4.81 -1.27 -15.10
CA HIS A 144 4.00 -0.24 -14.44
C HIS A 144 2.52 -0.63 -14.38
N LEU A 145 1.95 -1.14 -15.47
CA LEU A 145 0.56 -1.63 -15.49
C LEU A 145 0.35 -2.82 -14.54
N SER A 146 1.35 -3.69 -14.38
CA SER A 146 1.28 -4.81 -13.43
C SER A 146 1.29 -4.34 -11.97
N GLY A 147 2.11 -3.33 -11.66
CA GLY A 147 2.07 -2.61 -10.38
C GLY A 147 0.71 -1.97 -10.12
N ALA A 148 0.19 -1.23 -11.10
CA ALA A 148 -1.12 -0.59 -11.05
C ALA A 148 -2.26 -1.59 -10.80
N ALA A 149 -2.28 -2.70 -11.53
CA ALA A 149 -3.27 -3.76 -11.35
C ALA A 149 -3.28 -4.28 -9.91
N THR A 150 -2.10 -4.59 -9.35
CA THR A 150 -1.96 -5.02 -7.96
C THR A 150 -2.45 -3.95 -6.98
N GLY A 151 -2.11 -2.68 -7.24
CA GLY A 151 -2.54 -1.53 -6.46
C GLY A 151 -4.06 -1.34 -6.43
N TYR A 152 -4.72 -1.48 -7.58
CA TYR A 152 -6.18 -1.44 -7.67
C TYR A 152 -6.83 -2.59 -6.91
N LEU A 153 -6.34 -3.82 -7.07
CA LEU A 153 -6.85 -4.99 -6.34
C LEU A 153 -6.76 -4.76 -4.82
N TRP A 154 -5.65 -4.19 -4.34
CA TRP A 154 -5.50 -3.84 -2.92
C TRP A 154 -6.43 -2.70 -2.49
N GLY A 155 -6.51 -1.63 -3.29
CA GLY A 155 -7.35 -0.46 -3.03
C GLY A 155 -8.86 -0.72 -3.07
N LEU A 156 -9.27 -1.74 -3.83
CA LEU A 156 -10.64 -2.29 -3.89
C LEU A 156 -10.92 -3.28 -2.75
N GLY A 157 -9.89 -3.80 -2.10
CA GLY A 157 -10.03 -4.73 -0.98
C GLY A 157 -9.93 -6.22 -1.34
N TYR A 158 -9.73 -6.57 -2.62
CA TYR A 158 -9.78 -7.95 -3.10
C TYR A 158 -8.62 -8.83 -2.62
N ILE A 159 -7.46 -8.23 -2.35
CA ILE A 159 -6.26 -8.95 -1.88
C ILE A 159 -5.86 -8.59 -0.44
N ARG A 160 -6.81 -8.11 0.38
CA ARG A 160 -6.54 -7.74 1.78
C ARG A 160 -6.17 -8.92 2.67
N PHE A 161 -6.55 -10.13 2.27
CA PHE A 161 -6.18 -11.36 2.96
C PHE A 161 -4.66 -11.65 2.93
N LEU A 162 -3.89 -10.95 2.09
CA LEU A 162 -2.43 -11.06 2.05
C LEU A 162 -1.76 -10.42 3.28
N ALA A 163 -2.43 -9.49 3.97
CA ALA A 163 -1.94 -8.96 5.24
C ALA A 163 -2.03 -10.05 6.31
N PRO A 164 -0.94 -10.33 7.05
CA PRO A 164 -0.98 -11.28 8.16
C PRO A 164 -1.97 -10.84 9.23
N HIS A 165 -2.52 -11.81 9.95
CA HIS A 165 -3.49 -11.53 11.01
C HIS A 165 -2.86 -10.78 12.19
N ASP A 166 -3.55 -9.76 12.71
CA ASP A 166 -3.07 -8.87 13.79
C ASP A 166 -2.51 -9.63 15.01
N LYS A 167 -3.12 -10.74 15.42
CA LYS A 167 -2.61 -11.61 16.51
C LYS A 167 -1.17 -12.11 16.29
N ILE A 168 -0.82 -12.45 15.05
CA ILE A 168 0.54 -12.91 14.71
C ILE A 168 1.48 -11.72 14.78
N LEU A 169 1.05 -10.57 14.24
CA LEU A 169 1.84 -9.35 14.23
C LEU A 169 2.13 -8.86 15.65
N THR A 170 1.13 -8.76 16.53
CA THR A 170 1.31 -8.35 17.94
C THR A 170 2.16 -9.33 18.73
N TRP A 171 2.08 -10.63 18.42
CA TRP A 171 2.97 -11.64 18.99
C TRP A 171 4.44 -11.39 18.59
N ILE A 172 4.70 -11.10 17.31
CA ILE A 172 6.06 -10.75 16.82
C ILE A 172 6.54 -9.46 17.48
N GLU A 173 5.71 -8.41 17.50
CA GLU A 173 6.03 -7.11 18.13
C GLU A 173 6.45 -7.27 19.58
N GLY A 174 5.66 -8.01 20.36
CA GLY A 174 5.94 -8.28 21.77
C GLY A 174 7.18 -9.14 21.98
N LYS A 175 7.39 -10.17 21.15
CA LYS A 175 8.56 -11.04 21.25
C LYS A 175 9.87 -10.31 20.93
N LEU A 176 9.85 -9.40 19.95
CA LEU A 176 11.04 -8.67 19.52
C LEU A 176 11.22 -7.32 20.21
N ASN A 177 10.24 -6.88 21.01
CA ASN A 177 10.19 -5.54 21.62
C ASN A 177 10.42 -4.43 20.59
N LEU A 178 9.73 -4.49 19.45
CA LEU A 178 10.00 -3.58 18.32
C LEU A 178 9.73 -2.12 18.67
N LEU A 179 8.65 -1.84 19.42
CA LEU A 179 8.32 -0.50 19.91
C LEU A 179 9.46 0.12 20.74
N GLY A 180 10.19 -0.68 21.51
CA GLY A 180 11.31 -0.20 22.32
C GLY A 180 12.65 -0.15 21.59
N ARG A 181 12.75 -0.74 20.39
CA ARG A 181 14.01 -0.89 19.65
C ARG A 181 14.10 -0.07 18.38
N LEU A 182 12.97 0.16 17.72
CA LEU A 182 12.91 0.83 16.43
C LEU A 182 12.31 2.23 16.62
N PRO A 183 13.05 3.31 16.34
CA PRO A 183 12.48 4.65 16.35
C PRO A 183 11.43 4.76 15.25
N HIS A 184 10.35 5.51 15.51
CA HIS A 184 9.24 5.73 14.58
C HIS A 184 8.50 4.47 14.10
N TYR A 185 8.65 3.36 14.82
CA TYR A 185 7.90 2.14 14.56
C TYR A 185 6.39 2.38 14.70
N VAL A 186 5.61 1.99 13.67
CA VAL A 186 4.15 2.05 13.69
C VAL A 186 3.60 0.69 14.10
N SER A 187 3.11 0.60 15.34
CA SER A 187 2.57 -0.68 15.83
C SER A 187 1.22 -1.03 15.22
N VAL A 188 0.89 -2.32 15.32
CA VAL A 188 -0.42 -2.86 14.91
C VAL A 188 -1.58 -2.13 15.59
N ASP A 189 -1.39 -1.68 16.84
CA ASP A 189 -2.40 -0.95 17.61
C ASP A 189 -2.45 0.55 17.29
N GLN A 190 -1.37 1.11 16.72
CA GLN A 190 -1.26 2.53 16.35
C GLN A 190 -1.66 2.82 14.90
N LYS A 191 -1.82 1.79 14.06
CA LYS A 191 -2.17 1.97 12.66
C LYS A 191 -3.52 2.70 12.53
N THR A 192 -3.57 3.72 11.67
CA THR A 192 -4.73 4.63 11.51
C THR A 192 -6.04 3.89 11.24
N TYR A 193 -5.94 2.72 10.61
CA TYR A 193 -7.04 1.79 10.40
C TYR A 193 -6.70 0.47 11.10
N GLY A 194 -6.81 0.44 12.43
CA GLY A 194 -7.20 -0.80 13.11
C GLY A 194 -8.37 -1.46 12.35
N ARG A 195 -8.53 -2.79 12.44
CA ARG A 195 -9.40 -3.63 11.57
C ARG A 195 -10.78 -3.05 11.20
N TYR A 196 -11.31 -2.13 11.99
CA TYR A 196 -12.42 -1.26 11.64
C TYR A 196 -12.00 0.19 11.92
N GLY A 197 -11.94 1.02 10.87
CA GLY A 197 -11.68 2.46 10.98
C GLY A 197 -12.80 3.17 11.73
N VAL A 198 -12.84 3.02 13.04
CA VAL A 198 -13.75 3.79 13.90
C VAL A 198 -13.07 5.12 14.17
N LEU A 199 -13.60 6.17 13.54
CA LEU A 199 -13.34 7.53 13.97
C LEU A 199 -13.75 7.65 15.44
N PRO A 200 -12.99 8.36 16.29
CA PRO A 200 -13.50 8.81 17.57
C PRO A 200 -14.74 9.67 17.30
N SER A 201 -15.93 9.14 17.53
CA SER A 201 -17.13 9.97 17.56
C SER A 201 -17.08 10.78 18.85
N THR A 202 -16.72 12.05 18.78
CA THR A 202 -16.98 13.00 19.85
C THR A 202 -18.49 13.19 19.93
N ARG A 203 -19.18 12.36 20.71
CA ARG A 203 -20.52 12.75 21.19
C ARG A 203 -20.32 14.03 22.00
N PRO A 204 -21.00 15.15 21.67
CA PRO A 204 -21.05 16.28 22.57
C PRO A 204 -21.76 15.78 23.83
N GLY A 205 -20.99 15.55 24.90
CA GLY A 205 -21.56 15.36 26.22
C GLY A 205 -22.37 16.61 26.59
N PRO A 206 -23.49 16.48 27.31
CA PRO A 206 -24.28 17.64 27.69
C PRO A 206 -23.41 18.57 28.54
N ALA A 207 -23.32 19.83 28.14
CA ALA A 207 -22.72 20.88 28.95
C ALA A 207 -23.40 20.91 30.34
N PRO A 208 -22.65 21.09 31.43
CA PRO A 208 -23.24 21.17 32.75
C PRO A 208 -23.94 22.52 32.89
N GLY A 209 -25.27 22.52 32.80
CA GLY A 209 -26.08 23.67 33.22
C GLY A 209 -27.18 24.08 32.26
N ARG A 210 -28.28 23.33 32.24
CA ARG A 210 -29.64 23.89 32.20
C ARG A 210 -30.64 22.75 32.41
N GLY A 211 -31.29 22.74 33.57
CA GLY A 211 -32.35 21.77 33.85
C GLY A 211 -33.60 22.07 33.04
N THR A 212 -34.20 21.04 32.46
CA THR A 212 -35.64 20.92 32.20
C THR A 212 -35.98 19.44 31.96
N LEU A 213 -36.69 18.84 32.92
CA LEU A 213 -37.72 17.80 32.81
C LEU A 213 -37.71 16.88 31.56
N GLY A 214 -37.52 15.57 31.75
CA GLY A 214 -37.92 14.58 30.74
C GLY A 214 -37.40 13.15 30.92
N ALA A 215 -38.31 12.27 31.35
CA ALA A 215 -38.37 10.81 31.17
C ALA A 215 -37.40 9.88 31.96
N ALA A 216 -38.04 9.07 32.81
CA ALA A 216 -37.50 7.89 33.47
C ALA A 216 -37.25 6.73 32.48
N ASN A 217 -36.23 5.91 32.78
CA ASN A 217 -35.92 4.60 32.19
C ASN A 217 -35.43 4.54 30.74
N GLY A 218 -34.18 4.97 30.52
CA GLY A 218 -33.41 4.66 29.31
C GLY A 218 -31.97 4.27 29.64
N VAL A 219 -31.75 3.06 30.15
CA VAL A 219 -30.39 2.51 30.36
C VAL A 219 -29.77 2.21 29.00
N ALA A 220 -28.82 3.04 28.58
CA ALA A 220 -27.92 2.72 27.47
C ALA A 220 -26.82 1.80 28.00
N VAL A 221 -26.93 0.50 27.72
CA VAL A 221 -25.85 -0.47 27.92
C VAL A 221 -24.75 -0.16 26.90
N GLY A 222 -23.71 0.55 27.32
CA GLY A 222 -22.47 0.71 26.56
C GLY A 222 -21.64 -0.58 26.59
N PRO A 223 -20.78 -0.84 25.58
CA PRO A 223 -19.93 -2.02 25.59
C PRO A 223 -18.95 -1.95 26.75
N VAL A 224 -19.08 -2.87 27.69
CA VAL A 224 -18.10 -3.15 28.73
C VAL A 224 -16.89 -3.78 28.05
N GLY A 225 -15.74 -3.13 28.12
CA GLY A 225 -14.44 -3.75 27.85
C GLY A 225 -13.58 -3.05 26.81
N SER A 226 -12.86 -2.02 27.22
CA SER A 226 -11.44 -1.93 26.88
C SER A 226 -10.71 -1.23 28.02
N THR A 227 -9.92 -1.99 28.76
CA THR A 227 -8.97 -1.45 29.73
C THR A 227 -7.87 -0.75 28.95
N GLN A 228 -8.03 0.55 28.71
CA GLN A 228 -6.96 1.39 28.20
C GLN A 228 -5.91 1.50 29.31
N ARG A 229 -4.88 0.64 29.22
CA ARG A 229 -3.72 0.70 30.10
C ARG A 229 -2.89 1.90 29.67
N LEU A 230 -3.14 3.04 30.31
CA LEU A 230 -2.22 4.16 30.29
C LEU A 230 -0.93 3.75 31.02
N GLY A 231 0.20 4.09 30.43
CA GLY A 231 1.46 4.09 31.12
C GLY A 231 2.63 4.29 30.17
N PRO A 232 3.81 4.57 30.74
CA PRO A 232 4.12 5.75 31.55
C PRO A 232 4.40 7.00 30.70
#